data_AF-A0A352DVJ1-F1
#
_entry.id   AF-A0A352DVJ1-F1
#
_cell.length_a   1.000
_cell.length_b   1.000
_cell.length_c   1.000
_cell.angle_alpha   90.00
_cell.angle_beta   90.00
_cell.angle_gamma   90.00
#
_symmetry.space_group_name_H-M   'P 1'
#
loop_
_entity.id
_entity.type
_entity.pdbx_description
1 polymer ?
#
loop_
_entity_poly.entity_id
_entity_poly.type
_entity_poly.pdbx_seq_one_letter_code
_entity_poly.pdbx_strand_id
1 'polypeptide(L)'
;MPAASTLTWNALDPASVKVARRDRSPAWLAAPAADDAFEQAARASLAKSLPSGEPARPALERLGLEARAERRIAAAATLSLMGDHTLLARVLVEDSPQRRLREEEWRRLEQTAVPLVRADDPSAAAWHEALDAAAPAGAGAVLSAIVDAATDGGAERSAALVEALESPWLVVRRYAWYTLLDIEQPERFDRLRYRPDRADDLNADGVRWWRDRVARDAAADGAP
;
A
#
# COMPACT_ATOMS: atom_id res chain seq x y z
N MET A 1 32.01 15.00 -20.30
CA MET A 1 31.44 13.94 -21.16
C MET A 1 30.52 14.58 -22.18
N PRO A 2 30.50 14.14 -23.45
CA PRO A 2 29.54 14.64 -24.43
C PRO A 2 28.11 14.31 -23.98
N ALA A 3 27.17 15.20 -24.28
CA ALA A 3 25.75 14.98 -24.02
C ALA A 3 25.29 13.66 -24.67
N ALA A 4 24.42 12.90 -23.97
CA ALA A 4 23.92 11.57 -24.36
C ALA A 4 24.92 10.39 -24.27
N SER A 5 25.83 10.42 -23.30
CA SER A 5 26.65 9.25 -22.94
C SER A 5 26.12 8.61 -21.64
N THR A 6 26.11 7.27 -21.55
CA THR A 6 25.82 6.53 -20.31
C THR A 6 26.98 5.60 -19.96
N LEU A 7 27.20 5.35 -18.68
CA LEU A 7 28.16 4.34 -18.22
C LEU A 7 27.40 3.03 -18.05
N THR A 8 27.82 2.00 -18.77
CA THR A 8 27.36 0.63 -18.53
C THR A 8 28.37 -0.05 -17.64
N TRP A 9 27.90 -0.55 -16.50
CA TRP A 9 28.71 -1.22 -15.49
C TRP A 9 28.30 -2.68 -15.39
N ASN A 10 29.28 -3.58 -15.39
CA ASN A 10 29.08 -5.01 -15.14
C ASN A 10 29.34 -5.29 -13.67
N ALA A 11 28.30 -5.70 -12.93
CA ALA A 11 28.42 -6.00 -11.49
C ALA A 11 29.39 -7.17 -11.20
N LEU A 12 29.63 -8.06 -12.19
CA LEU A 12 30.55 -9.19 -12.07
C LEU A 12 31.99 -8.84 -12.50
N ASP A 13 32.22 -7.67 -13.11
CA ASP A 13 33.54 -7.17 -13.46
C ASP A 13 33.57 -5.64 -13.35
N PRO A 14 33.78 -5.11 -12.13
CA PRO A 14 33.62 -3.68 -11.86
C PRO A 14 34.63 -2.78 -12.59
N ALA A 15 35.75 -3.34 -13.03
CA ALA A 15 36.78 -2.63 -13.78
C ALA A 15 36.38 -2.41 -15.26
N SER A 16 35.39 -3.13 -15.77
CA SER A 16 34.94 -3.07 -17.16
C SER A 16 33.87 -1.99 -17.40
N VAL A 17 34.16 -0.74 -17.02
CA VAL A 17 33.25 0.38 -17.31
C VAL A 17 33.31 0.73 -18.79
N LYS A 18 32.18 0.62 -19.49
CA LYS A 18 32.06 1.03 -20.90
C LYS A 18 31.20 2.29 -21.01
N VAL A 19 31.62 3.22 -21.86
CA VAL A 19 30.83 4.39 -22.23
C VAL A 19 29.97 4.01 -23.43
N ALA A 20 28.66 3.91 -23.23
CA ALA A 20 27.68 3.64 -24.27
C ALA A 20 26.95 4.92 -24.69
N ARG A 21 26.48 4.97 -25.94
CA ARG A 21 25.60 6.03 -26.40
C ARG A 21 24.21 5.81 -25.79
N ARG A 22 23.62 6.88 -25.24
CA ARG A 22 22.30 6.85 -24.59
C ARG A 22 21.23 6.96 -25.66
N ASP A 23 20.83 5.82 -26.23
CA ASP A 23 19.82 5.78 -27.31
C ASP A 23 18.38 5.97 -26.78
N ARG A 24 18.16 5.84 -25.47
CA ARG A 24 16.88 6.15 -24.80
C ARG A 24 17.12 6.84 -23.47
N SER A 25 16.27 7.82 -23.14
CA SER A 25 16.17 8.31 -21.76
C SER A 25 15.75 7.14 -20.85
N PRO A 26 16.39 6.97 -19.68
CA PRO A 26 15.92 6.07 -18.64
C PRO A 26 14.46 6.34 -18.34
N ALA A 27 13.73 5.29 -17.99
CA ALA A 27 12.30 5.39 -17.72
C ALA A 27 11.96 6.45 -16.65
N TRP A 28 12.85 6.67 -15.67
CA TRP A 28 12.69 7.69 -14.63
C TRP A 28 12.87 9.15 -15.11
N LEU A 29 13.38 9.34 -16.33
CA LEU A 29 13.49 10.65 -17.02
C LEU A 29 12.46 10.81 -18.15
N ALA A 30 11.74 9.74 -18.51
CA ALA A 30 10.56 9.90 -19.33
C ALA A 30 9.54 10.68 -18.51
N ALA A 31 8.91 11.69 -19.12
CA ALA A 31 7.76 12.31 -18.48
C ALA A 31 6.75 11.21 -18.13
N PRO A 32 6.23 11.17 -16.89
CA PRO A 32 5.23 10.18 -16.53
C PRO A 32 4.06 10.25 -17.51
N ALA A 33 3.36 9.13 -17.69
CA ALA A 33 2.07 9.12 -18.38
C ALA A 33 1.20 10.24 -17.79
N ALA A 34 0.37 10.88 -18.62
CA ALA A 34 -0.38 12.07 -18.22
C ALA A 34 -1.03 11.88 -16.83
N ASP A 35 -0.51 12.63 -15.84
CA ASP A 35 -0.98 12.61 -14.44
C ASP A 35 -2.51 12.70 -14.43
N ASP A 36 -3.17 11.85 -13.65
CA ASP A 36 -4.61 11.98 -13.47
C ASP A 36 -4.98 13.25 -12.68
N ALA A 37 -6.25 13.64 -12.68
CA ALA A 37 -6.68 14.87 -12.01
C ALA A 37 -6.36 14.89 -10.50
N PHE A 38 -6.29 13.71 -9.86
CA PHE A 38 -5.96 13.57 -8.45
C PHE A 38 -4.47 13.86 -8.22
N GLU A 39 -3.59 13.28 -9.04
CA GLU A 39 -2.14 13.47 -8.97
C GLU A 39 -1.75 14.92 -9.26
N GLN A 40 -2.39 15.56 -10.24
CA GLN A 40 -2.22 16.99 -10.49
C GLN A 40 -2.60 17.85 -9.28
N ALA A 41 -3.72 17.53 -8.61
CA ALA A 41 -4.18 18.25 -7.41
C ALA A 41 -3.25 18.03 -6.20
N ALA A 42 -2.75 16.80 -6.02
CA ALA A 42 -1.77 16.45 -4.99
C ALA A 42 -0.46 17.22 -5.19
N ARG A 43 0.09 17.19 -6.41
CA ARG A 43 1.31 17.92 -6.79
C ARG A 43 1.17 19.42 -6.60
N ALA A 44 0.06 20.00 -7.05
CA ALA A 44 -0.21 21.43 -6.88
C ALA A 44 -0.29 21.81 -5.39
N SER A 45 -0.86 20.95 -4.55
CA SER A 45 -0.93 21.17 -3.11
C SER A 45 0.46 21.10 -2.45
N LEU A 46 1.28 20.10 -2.80
CA LEU A 46 2.65 20.00 -2.31
C LEU A 46 3.50 21.21 -2.73
N ALA A 47 3.45 21.60 -4.00
CA ALA A 47 4.19 22.75 -4.52
C ALA A 47 3.80 24.07 -3.82
N LYS A 48 2.53 24.21 -3.45
CA LYS A 48 2.04 25.38 -2.70
C LYS A 48 2.44 25.35 -1.23
N SER A 49 2.46 24.17 -0.60
CA SER A 49 2.71 24.01 0.83
C SER A 49 4.18 23.90 1.20
N LEU A 50 5.07 23.66 0.23
CA LEU A 50 6.52 23.61 0.41
C LEU A 50 7.25 24.79 -0.26
N PRO A 51 6.84 26.06 -0.04
CA PRO A 51 7.58 27.20 -0.57
C PRO A 51 8.95 27.33 0.13
N SER A 52 9.91 27.91 -0.57
CA SER A 52 11.28 28.11 -0.10
C SER A 52 11.34 28.80 1.27
N GLY A 53 11.96 28.15 2.25
CA GLY A 53 12.27 28.73 3.57
C GLY A 53 11.63 28.03 4.77
N GLU A 54 10.61 27.19 4.57
CA GLU A 54 10.01 26.38 5.65
C GLU A 54 10.59 24.96 5.67
N PRO A 55 10.86 24.36 6.86
CA PRO A 55 11.20 22.95 6.97
C PRO A 55 10.07 22.07 6.41
N ALA A 56 10.41 21.09 5.57
CA ALA A 56 9.43 20.28 4.86
C ALA A 56 8.51 19.47 5.78
N ARG A 57 9.04 18.92 6.88
CA ARG A 57 8.30 18.01 7.77
C ARG A 57 7.09 18.69 8.44
N PRO A 58 7.22 19.82 9.16
CA PRO A 58 6.07 20.55 9.73
C PRO A 58 5.02 20.98 8.68
N ALA A 59 5.46 21.35 7.48
CA ALA A 59 4.55 21.72 6.39
C ALA A 59 3.72 20.50 5.92
N LEU A 60 4.37 19.34 5.77
CA LEU A 60 3.70 18.09 5.41
C LEU A 60 2.76 17.58 6.51
N GLU A 61 3.16 17.68 7.78
CA GLU A 61 2.31 17.33 8.92
C GLU A 61 1.00 18.15 8.90
N ARG A 62 1.11 19.47 8.70
CA ARG A 62 -0.08 20.35 8.56
C ARG A 62 -0.94 19.94 7.36
N LEU A 63 -0.32 19.67 6.22
CA LEU A 63 -1.03 19.21 5.01
C LEU A 63 -1.78 17.89 5.26
N GLY A 64 -1.20 17.00 6.07
CA GLY A 64 -1.79 15.73 6.50
C GLY A 64 -2.99 15.83 7.44
N LEU A 65 -3.23 16.99 8.05
CA LEU A 65 -4.36 17.22 8.93
C LEU A 65 -5.61 17.72 8.19
N GLU A 66 -5.45 18.17 6.94
CA GLU A 66 -6.51 18.76 6.15
C GLU A 66 -7.58 17.75 5.70
N ALA A 67 -8.78 18.25 5.36
CA ALA A 67 -9.92 17.39 5.02
C ALA A 67 -9.73 16.61 3.70
N ARG A 68 -9.05 17.22 2.72
CA ARG A 68 -8.91 16.68 1.37
C ARG A 68 -8.03 15.42 1.33
N ALA A 69 -8.53 14.35 0.74
CA ALA A 69 -7.84 13.06 0.68
C ALA A 69 -6.52 13.16 -0.10
N GLU A 70 -6.49 13.91 -1.20
CA GLU A 70 -5.31 14.09 -2.06
C GLU A 70 -4.12 14.67 -1.27
N ARG A 71 -4.42 15.63 -0.39
CA ARG A 71 -3.43 16.30 0.47
C ARG A 71 -2.89 15.37 1.53
N ARG A 72 -3.77 14.60 2.17
CA ARG A 72 -3.39 13.62 3.19
C ARG A 72 -2.56 12.48 2.62
N ILE A 73 -2.95 11.96 1.46
CA ILE A 73 -2.22 10.91 0.74
C ILE A 73 -0.84 11.41 0.33
N ALA A 74 -0.76 12.60 -0.27
CA ALA A 74 0.50 13.20 -0.67
C ALA A 74 1.44 13.43 0.54
N ALA A 75 0.91 13.99 1.63
CA ALA A 75 1.67 14.22 2.85
C ALA A 75 2.16 12.91 3.49
N ALA A 76 1.28 11.92 3.62
CA ALA A 76 1.59 10.62 4.20
C ALA A 76 2.67 9.88 3.40
N ALA A 77 2.51 9.80 2.07
CA ALA A 77 3.50 9.16 1.20
C ALA A 77 4.86 9.88 1.27
N THR A 78 4.86 11.22 1.26
CA THR A 78 6.10 12.01 1.31
C THR A 78 6.81 11.89 2.66
N LEU A 79 6.09 11.96 3.78
CA LEU A 79 6.69 11.76 5.11
C LEU A 79 7.24 10.35 5.28
N SER A 80 6.55 9.35 4.72
CA SER A 80 7.01 7.96 4.74
C SER A 80 8.34 7.78 4.01
N LEU A 81 8.51 8.44 2.85
CA LEU A 81 9.79 8.48 2.13
C LEU A 81 10.92 9.16 2.94
N MET A 82 10.56 10.02 3.89
CA MET A 82 11.49 10.67 4.83
C MET A 82 11.72 9.85 6.11
N GLY A 83 11.20 8.62 6.19
CA GLY A 83 11.32 7.73 7.35
C GLY A 83 10.33 7.99 8.48
N ASP A 84 9.29 8.82 8.26
CA ASP A 84 8.20 8.99 9.23
C ASP A 84 6.91 8.35 8.74
N HIS A 85 6.59 7.21 9.33
CA HIS A 85 5.44 6.39 8.96
C HIS A 85 4.19 6.66 9.80
N THR A 86 4.26 7.59 10.77
CA THR A 86 3.17 7.88 11.70
C THR A 86 1.92 8.35 10.97
N LEU A 87 2.08 9.30 10.04
CA LEU A 87 0.95 9.82 9.27
C LEU A 87 0.40 8.76 8.30
N LEU A 88 1.27 7.94 7.70
CA LEU A 88 0.85 6.85 6.82
C LEU A 88 -0.07 5.88 7.55
N ALA A 89 0.35 5.39 8.72
CA ALA A 89 -0.43 4.47 9.55
C ALA A 89 -1.78 5.08 9.93
N ARG A 90 -1.77 6.33 10.43
CA ARG A 90 -3.00 7.05 10.81
C ARG A 90 -3.98 7.20 9.65
N VAL A 91 -3.49 7.56 8.46
CA VAL A 91 -4.36 7.77 7.29
C VAL A 91 -4.93 6.44 6.76
N LEU A 92 -4.18 5.34 6.84
CA LEU A 92 -4.65 4.02 6.41
C LEU A 92 -5.67 3.39 7.38
N VAL A 93 -5.54 3.68 8.68
CA VAL A 93 -6.43 3.15 9.73
C VAL A 93 -7.70 4.01 9.91
N GLU A 94 -7.67 5.27 9.52
CA GLU A 94 -8.80 6.21 9.68
C GLU A 94 -10.10 5.70 9.03
N ASP A 95 -11.15 5.52 9.85
CA ASP A 95 -12.48 5.06 9.42
C ASP A 95 -13.61 6.07 9.74
N SER A 96 -13.29 7.27 10.23
CA SER A 96 -14.34 8.27 10.43
C SER A 96 -14.99 8.67 9.08
N PRO A 97 -16.32 8.84 9.00
CA PRO A 97 -17.00 9.14 7.73
C PRO A 97 -16.47 10.36 6.97
N GLN A 98 -15.90 11.33 7.69
CA GLN A 98 -15.37 12.58 7.12
C GLN A 98 -13.93 12.44 6.62
N ARG A 99 -13.14 11.52 7.18
CA ARG A 99 -11.71 11.41 6.89
C ARG A 99 -11.30 10.05 6.32
N ARG A 100 -12.13 9.01 6.36
CA ARG A 100 -11.78 7.73 5.77
C ARG A 100 -11.50 7.87 4.28
N LEU A 101 -10.47 7.16 3.81
CA LEU A 101 -10.17 7.08 2.40
C LEU A 101 -11.19 6.19 1.70
N ARG A 102 -11.59 6.53 0.48
CA ARG A 102 -12.33 5.64 -0.42
C ARG A 102 -11.45 4.43 -0.78
N GLU A 103 -12.07 3.34 -1.23
CA GLU A 103 -11.36 2.12 -1.62
C GLU A 103 -10.17 2.39 -2.57
N GLU A 104 -10.39 3.16 -3.64
CA GLU A 104 -9.35 3.50 -4.62
C GLU A 104 -8.23 4.38 -4.03
N GLU A 105 -8.60 5.35 -3.19
CA GLU A 105 -7.66 6.26 -2.52
C GLU A 105 -6.79 5.52 -1.51
N TRP A 106 -7.39 4.62 -0.73
CA TRP A 106 -6.71 3.76 0.22
C TRP A 106 -5.74 2.84 -0.50
N ARG A 107 -6.20 2.17 -1.56
CA ARG A 107 -5.37 1.27 -2.36
C ARG A 107 -4.21 1.99 -3.01
N ARG A 108 -4.44 3.20 -3.53
CA ARG A 108 -3.38 4.05 -4.10
C ARG A 108 -2.31 4.37 -3.06
N LEU A 109 -2.69 4.78 -1.85
CA LEU A 109 -1.75 5.09 -0.78
C LEU A 109 -0.95 3.85 -0.36
N GLU A 110 -1.64 2.73 -0.14
CA GLU A 110 -1.03 1.46 0.25
C GLU A 110 0.01 1.01 -0.78
N GLN A 111 -0.37 0.91 -2.05
CA GLN A 111 0.49 0.44 -3.13
C GLN A 111 1.69 1.36 -3.43
N THR A 112 1.57 2.65 -3.12
CA THR A 112 2.64 3.62 -3.38
C THR A 112 3.63 3.70 -2.22
N ALA A 113 3.15 3.60 -0.97
CA ALA A 113 3.97 3.88 0.20
C ALA A 113 4.40 2.61 0.95
N VAL A 114 3.53 1.61 1.10
CA VAL A 114 3.79 0.43 1.95
C VAL A 114 4.91 -0.47 1.39
N PRO A 115 5.01 -0.73 0.07
CA PRO A 115 6.15 -1.50 -0.46
C PRO A 115 7.50 -0.86 -0.16
N LEU A 116 7.56 0.48 -0.10
CA LEU A 116 8.81 1.21 0.14
C LEU A 116 9.25 1.13 1.61
N VAL A 117 8.31 1.18 2.55
CA VAL A 117 8.65 1.04 3.99
C VAL A 117 9.06 -0.39 4.35
N ARG A 118 8.60 -1.38 3.57
CA ARG A 118 8.94 -2.79 3.78
C ARG A 118 10.24 -3.22 3.12
N ALA A 119 10.86 -2.35 2.31
CA ALA A 119 12.05 -2.71 1.54
C ALA A 119 13.34 -2.77 2.38
N ASP A 120 13.33 -2.22 3.60
CA ASP A 120 14.49 -2.13 4.49
C ASP A 120 14.08 -2.44 5.95
N ASP A 121 14.87 -3.26 6.66
CA ASP A 121 14.48 -3.79 7.98
C ASP A 121 14.22 -2.70 9.04
N PRO A 122 15.05 -1.64 9.18
CA PRO A 122 14.76 -0.54 10.10
C PRO A 122 13.46 0.21 9.77
N SER A 123 13.16 0.40 8.49
CA SER A 123 11.93 1.07 8.06
C SER A 123 10.71 0.18 8.32
N ALA A 124 10.83 -1.14 8.13
CA ALA A 124 9.78 -2.09 8.44
C ALA A 124 9.45 -2.07 9.95
N ALA A 125 10.47 -2.11 10.82
CA ALA A 125 10.26 -2.04 12.27
C ALA A 125 9.56 -0.74 12.70
N ALA A 126 9.99 0.41 12.17
CA ALA A 126 9.35 1.69 12.43
C ALA A 126 7.91 1.77 11.88
N TRP A 127 7.65 1.10 10.76
CA TRP A 127 6.31 0.97 10.20
C TRP A 127 5.40 0.15 11.11
N HIS A 128 5.86 -0.98 11.68
CA HIS A 128 5.06 -1.76 12.64
C HIS A 128 4.72 -0.97 13.89
N GLU A 129 5.70 -0.24 14.44
CA GLU A 129 5.47 0.60 15.62
C GLU A 129 4.42 1.67 15.31
N ALA A 130 4.53 2.35 14.16
CA ALA A 130 3.55 3.34 13.74
C ALA A 130 2.16 2.74 13.49
N LEU A 131 2.10 1.54 12.89
CA LEU A 131 0.85 0.85 12.60
C LEU A 131 0.15 0.40 13.88
N ASP A 132 0.88 -0.20 14.83
CA ASP A 132 0.35 -0.61 16.13
C ASP A 132 -0.14 0.59 16.94
N ALA A 133 0.64 1.68 16.97
CA ALA A 133 0.26 2.90 17.66
C ALA A 133 -1.00 3.58 17.08
N ALA A 134 -1.23 3.45 15.77
CA ALA A 134 -2.40 4.01 15.10
C ALA A 134 -3.61 3.08 15.09
N ALA A 135 -3.39 1.76 15.21
CA ALA A 135 -4.42 0.75 15.06
C ALA A 135 -5.52 0.87 16.13
N PRO A 136 -6.77 0.49 15.82
CA PRO A 136 -7.79 0.34 16.83
C PRO A 136 -7.37 -0.73 17.86
N ALA A 137 -7.90 -0.62 19.08
CA ALA A 137 -7.56 -1.55 20.15
C ALA A 137 -7.78 -3.01 19.71
N GLY A 138 -6.72 -3.82 19.84
CA GLY A 138 -6.72 -5.24 19.46
C GLY A 138 -6.49 -5.54 17.97
N ALA A 139 -6.36 -4.53 17.11
CA ALA A 139 -6.14 -4.72 15.67
C ALA A 139 -4.67 -4.72 15.24
N GLY A 140 -3.77 -4.09 16.03
CA GLY A 140 -2.38 -3.90 15.64
C GLY A 140 -1.63 -5.20 15.32
N ALA A 141 -1.71 -6.19 16.22
CA ALA A 141 -1.09 -7.51 16.00
C ALA A 141 -1.66 -8.23 14.75
N VAL A 142 -2.97 -8.14 14.53
CA VAL A 142 -3.63 -8.74 13.36
C VAL A 142 -3.16 -8.05 12.08
N LEU A 143 -3.08 -6.72 12.08
CA LEU A 143 -2.62 -5.94 10.93
C LEU A 143 -1.16 -6.24 10.59
N SER A 144 -0.26 -6.25 11.58
CA SER A 144 1.14 -6.60 11.36
C SER A 144 1.28 -8.01 10.79
N ALA A 145 0.56 -8.99 11.34
CA ALA A 145 0.57 -10.35 10.82
C ALA A 145 0.10 -10.44 9.36
N ILE A 146 -0.94 -9.69 8.97
CA ILE A 146 -1.41 -9.67 7.57
C ILE A 146 -0.40 -8.98 6.65
N VAL A 147 0.14 -7.84 7.08
CA VAL A 147 1.08 -7.03 6.28
C VAL A 147 2.39 -7.77 6.04
N ASP A 148 2.95 -8.42 7.04
CA ASP A 148 4.25 -9.10 6.93
C ASP A 148 4.20 -10.37 6.11
N ALA A 149 3.06 -11.02 6.11
CA ALA A 149 2.99 -12.34 5.57
C ALA A 149 3.25 -12.32 4.05
N ALA A 150 4.14 -13.20 3.58
CA ALA A 150 4.60 -13.26 2.18
C ALA A 150 3.43 -13.40 1.20
N THR A 151 3.52 -13.02 -0.06
CA THR A 151 2.39 -13.28 -0.99
C THR A 151 2.23 -14.76 -1.35
N ASP A 152 3.19 -15.60 -0.95
CA ASP A 152 3.13 -17.05 -1.12
C ASP A 152 2.18 -17.62 -0.05
N GLY A 153 1.05 -18.16 -0.52
CA GLY A 153 -0.07 -18.59 0.31
C GLY A 153 -0.02 -20.05 0.77
N GLY A 154 -0.95 -20.39 1.66
CA GLY A 154 -1.25 -21.74 2.13
C GLY A 154 -2.61 -21.77 2.81
N ALA A 155 -3.29 -22.91 2.82
CA ALA A 155 -4.68 -23.05 3.25
C ALA A 155 -4.99 -22.46 4.65
N GLU A 156 -4.13 -22.71 5.64
CA GLU A 156 -4.28 -22.18 7.00
C GLU A 156 -4.29 -20.65 7.02
N ARG A 157 -3.43 -20.04 6.21
CA ARG A 157 -3.34 -18.59 6.10
C ARG A 157 -4.56 -18.01 5.40
N SER A 158 -4.98 -18.61 4.29
CA SER A 158 -6.19 -18.17 3.60
C SER A 158 -7.38 -18.25 4.56
N ALA A 159 -7.47 -19.29 5.40
CA ALA A 159 -8.51 -19.39 6.42
C ALA A 159 -8.44 -18.23 7.45
N ALA A 160 -7.24 -17.90 7.96
CA ALA A 160 -7.07 -16.77 8.89
C ALA A 160 -7.46 -15.42 8.26
N LEU A 161 -7.15 -15.21 6.98
CA LEU A 161 -7.55 -14.00 6.25
C LEU A 161 -9.06 -13.94 6.02
N VAL A 162 -9.70 -15.09 5.78
CA VAL A 162 -11.17 -15.16 5.64
C VAL A 162 -11.87 -14.80 6.94
N GLU A 163 -11.37 -15.24 8.09
CA GLU A 163 -11.90 -14.80 9.39
C GLU A 163 -11.70 -13.29 9.61
N ALA A 164 -10.58 -12.73 9.15
CA ALA A 164 -10.33 -11.29 9.21
C ALA A 164 -11.28 -10.45 8.33
N LEU A 165 -11.98 -11.04 7.34
CA LEU A 165 -13.00 -10.35 6.55
C LEU A 165 -14.24 -9.93 7.36
N GLU A 166 -14.46 -10.55 8.52
CA GLU A 166 -15.55 -10.22 9.46
C GLU A 166 -15.08 -9.30 10.59
N SER A 167 -13.84 -8.79 10.53
CA SER A 167 -13.34 -7.86 11.53
C SER A 167 -14.21 -6.60 11.62
N PRO A 168 -14.46 -6.06 12.83
CA PRO A 168 -15.18 -4.79 12.97
C PRO A 168 -14.40 -3.61 12.37
N TRP A 169 -13.08 -3.76 12.18
CA TRP A 169 -12.20 -2.70 11.73
C TRP A 169 -12.04 -2.71 10.20
N LEU A 170 -12.44 -1.64 9.52
CA LEU A 170 -12.36 -1.54 8.06
C LEU A 170 -10.94 -1.79 7.52
N VAL A 171 -9.91 -1.28 8.21
CA VAL A 171 -8.51 -1.47 7.81
C VAL A 171 -8.10 -2.95 7.80
N VAL A 172 -8.56 -3.74 8.78
CA VAL A 172 -8.30 -5.19 8.84
C VAL A 172 -9.01 -5.88 7.68
N ARG A 173 -10.28 -5.55 7.43
CA ARG A 173 -11.04 -6.11 6.30
C ARG A 173 -10.38 -5.79 4.96
N ARG A 174 -9.88 -4.57 4.76
CA ARG A 174 -9.18 -4.14 3.54
C ARG A 174 -7.88 -4.92 3.33
N TYR A 175 -7.02 -5.00 4.35
CA TYR A 175 -5.78 -5.76 4.25
C TYR A 175 -6.05 -7.24 4.01
N ALA A 176 -6.97 -7.84 4.75
CA ALA A 176 -7.36 -9.24 4.57
C ALA A 176 -7.87 -9.51 3.14
N TRP A 177 -8.76 -8.64 2.64
CA TRP A 177 -9.32 -8.73 1.31
C TRP A 177 -8.27 -8.67 0.21
N TYR A 178 -7.42 -7.64 0.21
CA TYR A 178 -6.41 -7.50 -0.84
C TYR A 178 -5.34 -8.59 -0.76
N THR A 179 -4.96 -9.02 0.44
CA THR A 179 -4.03 -10.14 0.61
C THR A 179 -4.63 -11.45 0.09
N LEU A 180 -5.92 -11.72 0.33
CA LEU A 180 -6.62 -12.87 -0.24
C LEU A 180 -6.67 -12.79 -1.77
N LEU A 181 -6.93 -11.63 -2.35
CA LEU A 181 -6.94 -11.47 -3.80
C LEU A 181 -5.59 -11.77 -4.44
N ASP A 182 -4.49 -11.41 -3.78
CA ASP A 182 -3.14 -11.63 -4.29
C ASP A 182 -2.72 -13.11 -4.18
N ILE A 183 -3.12 -13.79 -3.09
CA ILE A 183 -2.85 -15.22 -2.88
C ILE A 183 -3.72 -16.09 -3.81
N GLU A 184 -5.03 -15.91 -3.74
CA GLU A 184 -6.02 -16.84 -4.29
C GLU A 184 -6.36 -16.53 -5.76
N GLN A 185 -6.03 -15.33 -6.21
CA GLN A 185 -6.20 -14.83 -7.57
C GLN A 185 -7.54 -15.23 -8.22
N PRO A 186 -8.69 -15.02 -7.55
CA PRO A 186 -9.98 -15.48 -8.06
C PRO A 186 -10.36 -14.74 -9.35
N GLU A 187 -11.29 -15.33 -10.11
CA GLU A 187 -11.80 -14.73 -11.33
C GLU A 187 -12.51 -13.39 -11.06
N ARG A 188 -12.59 -12.55 -12.10
CA ARG A 188 -13.13 -11.18 -12.00
C ARG A 188 -14.53 -11.14 -11.35
N PHE A 189 -15.40 -12.10 -11.67
CA PHE A 189 -16.76 -12.13 -11.13
C PHE A 189 -16.76 -12.46 -9.63
N ASP A 190 -15.95 -13.41 -9.22
CA ASP A 190 -15.84 -13.82 -7.82
C ASP A 190 -15.25 -12.71 -6.93
N ARG A 191 -14.37 -11.88 -7.49
CA ARG A 191 -13.89 -10.65 -6.82
C ARG A 191 -15.02 -9.69 -6.43
N LEU A 192 -16.21 -9.77 -7.02
CA LEU A 192 -17.33 -8.86 -6.73
C LEU A 192 -18.19 -9.32 -5.54
N ARG A 193 -18.00 -10.57 -5.09
CA ARG A 193 -18.80 -11.19 -4.02
C ARG A 193 -18.59 -10.54 -2.67
N TYR A 194 -17.42 -9.94 -2.45
CA TYR A 194 -17.08 -9.25 -1.21
C TYR A 194 -16.54 -7.84 -1.49
N ARG A 195 -16.91 -6.88 -0.62
CA ARG A 195 -16.33 -5.53 -0.61
C ARG A 195 -16.15 -5.06 0.84
N PRO A 196 -14.92 -4.73 1.28
CA PRO A 196 -14.64 -4.42 2.69
C PRO A 196 -15.42 -3.19 3.21
N ASP A 197 -15.76 -2.26 2.32
CA ASP A 197 -16.49 -1.03 2.60
C ASP A 197 -18.02 -1.19 2.69
N ARG A 198 -18.57 -2.36 2.31
CA ARG A 198 -20.01 -2.63 2.44
C ARG A 198 -20.38 -2.97 3.88
N ALA A 199 -21.67 -2.82 4.18
CA ALA A 199 -22.24 -3.30 5.44
C ALA A 199 -22.12 -4.83 5.55
N ASP A 200 -22.02 -5.32 6.78
CA ASP A 200 -21.70 -6.72 7.08
C ASP A 200 -22.76 -7.70 6.53
N ASP A 201 -24.03 -7.32 6.57
CA ASP A 201 -25.16 -8.09 6.02
C ASP A 201 -25.03 -8.30 4.50
N LEU A 202 -24.54 -7.29 3.78
CA LEU A 202 -24.28 -7.36 2.34
C LEU A 202 -23.03 -8.18 2.00
N ASN A 203 -22.15 -8.44 2.97
CA ASN A 203 -20.92 -9.21 2.79
C ASN A 203 -21.06 -10.69 3.21
N ALA A 204 -22.11 -11.06 3.95
CA ALA A 204 -22.28 -12.40 4.51
C ALA A 204 -22.17 -13.52 3.46
N ASP A 205 -22.80 -13.34 2.29
CA ASP A 205 -22.71 -14.30 1.18
C ASP A 205 -21.30 -14.39 0.59
N GLY A 206 -20.60 -13.26 0.51
CA GLY A 206 -19.22 -13.19 0.04
C GLY A 206 -18.25 -13.91 0.97
N VAL A 207 -18.38 -13.71 2.28
CA VAL A 207 -17.55 -14.40 3.29
C VAL A 207 -17.79 -15.91 3.25
N ARG A 208 -19.05 -16.35 3.18
CA ARG A 208 -19.38 -17.77 3.06
C ARG A 208 -18.76 -18.41 1.82
N TRP A 209 -18.83 -17.73 0.68
CA TRP A 209 -18.19 -18.20 -0.55
C TRP A 209 -16.67 -18.37 -0.39
N TRP A 210 -16.01 -17.44 0.31
CA TRP A 210 -14.58 -17.54 0.60
C TRP A 210 -14.23 -18.73 1.49
N ARG A 211 -15.01 -18.96 2.55
CA ARG A 211 -14.86 -20.15 3.42
C ARG A 211 -14.95 -21.44 2.61
N ASP A 212 -15.96 -21.56 1.75
CA ASP A 212 -16.17 -22.73 0.91
C ASP A 212 -15.06 -22.93 -0.14
N ARG A 213 -14.46 -21.84 -0.63
CA ARG A 213 -13.31 -21.91 -1.54
C ARG A 213 -12.07 -22.43 -0.82
N VAL A 214 -11.66 -21.76 0.25
CA VAL A 214 -10.44 -22.12 1.00
C VAL A 214 -10.52 -23.54 1.54
N ALA A 215 -11.69 -23.99 2.00
CA ALA A 215 -11.89 -25.37 2.45
C ALA A 215 -11.71 -26.41 1.32
N ARG A 216 -12.14 -26.08 0.09
CA ARG A 216 -11.96 -26.96 -1.07
C ARG A 216 -10.49 -27.02 -1.50
N ASP A 217 -9.81 -25.88 -1.51
CA ASP A 217 -8.40 -25.80 -1.90
C ASP A 217 -7.53 -26.54 -0.87
N ALA A 218 -7.82 -26.40 0.43
CA ALA A 218 -7.19 -27.18 1.51
C ALA A 218 -7.37 -28.70 1.34
N ALA A 219 -8.55 -29.13 0.91
CA ALA A 219 -8.83 -30.55 0.66
C ALA A 219 -8.11 -31.07 -0.58
N ALA A 220 -7.86 -30.23 -1.59
CA ALA A 220 -7.10 -30.57 -2.79
C ALA A 220 -5.59 -30.67 -2.49
N ASP A 221 -5.05 -29.78 -1.66
CA ASP A 221 -3.64 -29.79 -1.24
C ASP A 221 -3.30 -30.98 -0.30
N GLY A 222 -4.30 -31.50 0.41
CA GLY A 222 -4.17 -32.67 1.29
C GLY A 222 -4.49 -34.02 0.63
N ALA A 223 -4.82 -34.04 -0.67
CA ALA A 223 -5.10 -35.27 -1.41
C ALA A 223 -3.78 -35.95 -1.85
N PRO A 224 -3.59 -37.26 -1.60
CA PRO A 224 -2.36 -37.99 -1.93
C PRO A 224 -2.13 -38.17 -3.43
#